data_AF-A0A2D7MSE4-F1
#
_entry.id   AF-A0A2D7MSE4-F1
#
_cell.length_a   1.000
_cell.length_b   1.000
_cell.length_c   1.000
_cell.angle_alpha   90.00
_cell.angle_beta   90.00
_cell.angle_gamma   90.00
#
_symmetry.space_group_name_H-M   'P 1'
#
loop_
_entity.id
_entity.type
_entity.pdbx_description
1 polymer ?
#
loop_
_entity_poly.entity_id
_entity_poly.type
_entity_poly.pdbx_seq_one_letter_code
_entity_poly.pdbx_strand_id
1 'polypeptide(L)'
;EVYIIGGFNNFELNKEYQLEFDEQSNIWKTRLLLKQGIYNYLFVTKNKEGVLDASSINGSFLNTENAYQILFHYKDFDLNYDRVIGYEKIYSSDLGL
;
A
#
# COMPACT_ATOMS: atom_id res chain seq x y z
N GLU A 1 -5.16 -1.39 15.11
CA GLU A 1 -4.80 -2.74 14.59
C GLU A 1 -3.57 -2.61 13.71
N VAL A 2 -2.77 -3.67 13.56
CA VAL A 2 -1.58 -3.70 12.69
C VAL A 2 -1.74 -4.81 11.66
N TYR A 3 -1.41 -4.53 10.41
CA TYR A 3 -1.50 -5.46 9.29
C TYR A 3 -0.20 -5.49 8.50
N ILE A 4 0.05 -6.59 7.79
CA ILE A 4 1.10 -6.71 6.78
C ILE A 4 0.45 -6.70 5.40
N ILE A 5 0.88 -5.82 4.50
CA ILE A 5 0.30 -5.71 3.15
C ILE A 5 1.40 -5.68 2.09
N GLY A 6 1.06 -6.01 0.85
CA GLY A 6 1.98 -5.92 -0.28
C GLY A 6 1.36 -6.34 -1.60
N GLY A 7 2.19 -6.55 -2.62
CA GLY A 7 1.70 -7.03 -3.92
C GLY A 7 1.05 -8.42 -3.86
N PHE A 8 1.41 -9.25 -2.87
CA PHE A 8 0.87 -10.61 -2.72
C PHE A 8 -0.61 -10.65 -2.30
N ASN A 9 -1.14 -9.55 -1.76
CA ASN A 9 -2.52 -9.44 -1.32
C ASN A 9 -3.25 -8.23 -1.90
N ASN A 10 -2.76 -7.68 -3.03
CA ASN A 10 -3.30 -6.48 -3.66
C ASN A 10 -3.41 -5.28 -2.70
N PHE A 11 -2.55 -5.20 -1.68
CA PHE A 11 -2.58 -4.16 -0.64
C PHE A 11 -3.89 -4.09 0.17
N GLU A 12 -4.68 -5.17 0.18
CA GLU A 12 -5.96 -5.21 0.88
C GLU A 12 -5.78 -5.52 2.37
N LEU A 13 -6.61 -4.90 3.21
CA LEU A 13 -6.69 -5.22 4.63
C LEU A 13 -7.75 -6.28 4.87
N ASN A 14 -7.30 -7.47 5.21
CA ASN A 14 -8.16 -8.54 5.65
C ASN A 14 -7.64 -9.11 6.98
N LYS A 15 -8.48 -9.89 7.66
CA LYS A 15 -8.13 -10.48 8.97
C LYS A 15 -6.97 -11.49 8.89
N GLU A 16 -6.79 -12.15 7.74
CA GLU A 16 -5.70 -13.10 7.54
C GLU A 16 -4.33 -12.43 7.63
N TYR A 17 -4.23 -11.17 7.19
CA TYR A 17 -3.00 -10.40 7.23
C TYR A 17 -2.86 -9.50 8.48
N GLN A 18 -3.73 -9.67 9.48
CA GLN A 18 -3.62 -8.95 10.75
C GLN A 18 -2.50 -9.55 11.59
N LEU A 19 -1.74 -8.68 12.28
CA LEU A 19 -0.77 -9.10 13.28
C LEU A 19 -1.44 -9.17 14.65
N GLU A 20 -1.03 -10.17 15.41
CA GLU A 20 -1.41 -10.36 16.80
C GLU A 20 -0.22 -9.99 17.68
N PHE A 21 -0.51 -9.27 18.76
CA PHE A 21 0.50 -8.92 19.75
C PHE A 21 0.66 -10.08 20.75
N ASP A 22 1.88 -10.60 20.87
CA ASP A 22 2.23 -11.62 21.85
C ASP A 22 2.85 -10.96 23.09
N GLU A 23 2.09 -10.91 24.18
CA GLU A 23 2.52 -10.28 25.43
C GLU A 23 3.72 -10.98 26.08
N GLN A 24 3.89 -12.29 25.88
CA GLN A 24 4.98 -13.05 26.50
C GLN A 24 6.33 -12.69 25.90
N SER A 25 6.36 -12.49 24.59
CA SER A 25 7.57 -12.15 23.83
C SER A 25 7.66 -10.66 23.48
N ASN A 26 6.63 -9.86 23.79
CA ASN A 26 6.54 -8.44 23.53
C ASN A 26 6.75 -8.08 22.04
N ILE A 27 6.21 -8.90 21.14
CA ILE A 27 6.34 -8.73 19.68
C ILE A 27 5.00 -8.89 18.97
N TRP A 28 4.91 -8.29 17.78
CA TRP A 28 3.80 -8.52 16.84
C TRP A 28 4.15 -9.68 15.90
N LYS A 29 3.23 -10.63 15.71
CA LYS A 29 3.44 -11.80 14.85
C LYS A 29 2.17 -12.19 14.08
N THR A 30 2.38 -12.83 12.94
CA THR A 30 1.32 -13.49 12.16
C THR A 30 1.93 -14.66 11.39
N ARG A 31 1.09 -15.52 10.80
CA ARG A 31 1.52 -16.66 9.99
C ARG A 31 0.75 -16.68 8.68
N LEU A 32 1.47 -16.50 7.58
CA LEU A 32 0.89 -16.43 6.24
C LEU A 32 1.34 -17.61 5.39
N LEU A 33 0.42 -18.17 4.61
CA LEU A 33 0.74 -19.14 3.57
C LEU A 33 1.05 -18.38 2.27
N LEU A 34 2.32 -18.38 1.87
CA LEU A 34 2.77 -17.74 0.63
C LEU A 34 3.39 -18.77 -0.30
N LYS A 35 3.27 -18.53 -1.60
CA LYS A 35 4.03 -19.28 -2.60
C LYS A 35 5.53 -18.98 -2.44
N GLN A 36 6.41 -19.88 -2.87
CA GLN A 36 7.85 -19.62 -2.87
C GLN A 36 8.20 -18.46 -3.82
N GLY A 37 8.97 -17.48 -3.35
CA GLY A 37 9.35 -16.30 -4.13
C GLY A 37 9.89 -15.16 -3.27
N ILE A 38 10.10 -14.01 -3.90
CA ILE A 38 10.54 -12.76 -3.25
C ILE A 38 9.31 -11.85 -3.08
N TYR A 39 9.14 -11.30 -1.89
CA TYR A 39 8.00 -10.44 -1.54
C TYR A 39 8.47 -9.15 -0.87
N ASN A 40 7.97 -8.03 -1.36
CA ASN A 40 8.02 -6.75 -0.66
C ASN A 40 6.72 -6.57 0.12
N TYR A 41 6.82 -6.02 1.32
CA TYR A 41 5.68 -5.80 2.21
C TYR A 41 5.86 -4.52 3.02
N LEU A 42 4.75 -4.02 3.57
CA LEU A 42 4.69 -2.89 4.49
C LEU A 42 3.85 -3.27 5.70
N PHE A 43 4.20 -2.71 6.87
CA PHE A 43 3.30 -2.73 8.02
C PHE A 43 2.38 -1.51 7.99
N VAL A 44 1.08 -1.70 8.13
CA VAL A 44 0.13 -0.60 8.18
C VAL A 44 -0.70 -0.67 9.44
N THR A 45 -1.02 0.48 10.00
CA THR A 45 -1.94 0.58 11.13
C THR A 45 -3.31 1.04 10.68
N LYS A 46 -4.33 0.54 11.34
CA LYS A 46 -5.73 0.97 11.16
C LYS A 46 -6.25 1.49 12.49
N ASN A 47 -6.73 2.74 12.50
CA ASN A 47 -7.32 3.35 13.68
C ASN A 47 -8.80 2.92 13.86
N LYS A 48 -9.45 3.34 14.95
CA LYS A 48 -10.84 2.99 15.26
C LYS A 48 -11.86 3.52 14.25
N GLU A 49 -11.52 4.59 13.54
CA GLU A 49 -12.33 5.22 12.49
C GLU A 49 -12.13 4.54 11.12
N GLY A 50 -11.23 3.57 11.04
CA GLY A 50 -10.89 2.85 9.82
C GLY A 50 -9.88 3.55 8.93
N VAL A 51 -9.30 4.67 9.37
CA VAL A 51 -8.23 5.38 8.66
C VAL A 51 -6.96 4.55 8.70
N LEU A 52 -6.34 4.41 7.52
CA LEU A 52 -5.11 3.66 7.32
C LEU A 52 -3.91 4.59 7.40
N ASP A 53 -2.87 4.11 8.07
CA ASP A 53 -1.60 4.80 8.18
C ASP A 53 -0.44 3.83 7.92
N ALA A 54 0.28 4.10 6.84
CA ALA A 54 1.48 3.36 6.45
C ALA A 54 2.78 3.99 6.96
N SER A 55 2.72 5.18 7.55
CA SER A 55 3.90 5.96 7.96
C SER A 55 4.25 5.75 9.43
N SER A 56 3.28 5.47 10.31
CA SER A 56 3.53 5.31 11.76
C SER A 56 4.61 4.28 12.11
N ILE A 57 4.66 3.16 11.38
CA ILE A 57 5.66 2.10 11.62
C ILE A 57 6.85 2.24 10.67
N ASN A 58 6.60 2.48 9.38
CA ASN A 58 7.67 2.47 8.36
C ASN A 58 8.42 3.81 8.25
N GLY A 59 7.90 4.87 8.86
CA GLY A 59 8.38 6.23 8.66
C GLY A 59 7.88 6.87 7.36
N SER A 60 8.28 8.11 7.14
CA SER A 60 8.07 8.85 5.88
C SER A 60 9.32 9.66 5.60
N PHE A 61 10.05 9.27 4.54
CA PHE A 61 11.37 9.83 4.22
C PHE A 61 11.40 10.35 2.79
N LEU A 62 12.01 11.52 2.61
CA LEU A 62 12.07 12.20 1.31
C LEU A 62 12.86 11.39 0.26
N ASN A 63 13.91 10.70 0.69
CA ASN A 63 14.79 9.90 -0.15
C ASN A 63 14.23 8.51 -0.51
N THR A 64 13.03 8.16 -0.05
CA THR A 64 12.40 6.90 -0.44
C THR A 64 11.98 6.98 -1.91
N GLU A 65 12.48 6.03 -2.71
CA GLU A 65 12.07 5.90 -4.10
C GLU A 65 10.63 5.38 -4.17
N ASN A 66 9.74 6.20 -4.72
CA ASN A 66 8.34 5.89 -4.93
C ASN A 66 8.00 6.05 -6.41
N ALA A 67 7.15 5.17 -6.92
CA ALA A 67 6.61 5.28 -8.27
C ALA A 67 5.18 5.83 -8.21
N TYR A 68 4.94 6.93 -8.91
CA TYR A 68 3.63 7.57 -9.03
C TYR A 68 3.05 7.28 -10.41
N GLN A 69 1.77 6.92 -10.44
CA GLN A 69 1.03 6.66 -11.67
C GLN A 69 -0.01 7.76 -11.87
N ILE A 70 0.00 8.37 -13.05
CA ILE A 70 -0.90 9.45 -13.45
C ILE A 70 -1.81 8.92 -14.55
N LEU A 71 -3.12 8.99 -14.32
CA LEU A 71 -4.16 8.57 -15.28
C LEU A 71 -4.94 9.80 -15.73
N PHE A 72 -4.80 10.16 -17.01
CA PHE A 72 -5.53 11.27 -17.59
C PHE A 72 -6.91 10.77 -18.03
N HIS A 73 -7.97 11.22 -17.37
CA HIS A 73 -9.34 10.88 -17.71
C HIS A 73 -10.05 12.03 -18.42
N TYR A 74 -10.89 11.70 -19.40
CA TYR A 74 -11.74 12.64 -20.11
C TYR A 74 -13.16 12.09 -20.19
N LYS A 75 -14.09 12.85 -19.62
CA LYS A 75 -15.52 12.59 -19.69
C LYS A 75 -16.12 13.43 -20.81
N ASP A 76 -16.54 12.76 -21.87
CA ASP A 76 -17.26 13.40 -22.97
C ASP A 76 -18.73 13.63 -22.56
N PHE A 77 -19.36 14.68 -23.08
CA PHE A 77 -20.79 14.91 -22.82
C PHE A 77 -21.67 13.93 -23.59
N ASP A 78 -21.22 13.48 -24.77
CA ASP A 78 -21.98 12.59 -25.65
C ASP A 78 -21.77 11.10 -25.36
N LEU A 79 -20.77 10.75 -24.52
CA LEU A 79 -20.45 9.37 -24.18
C LEU A 79 -20.83 9.05 -22.74
N ASN A 80 -21.43 7.88 -22.53
CA ASN A 80 -21.83 7.40 -21.20
C ASN A 80 -20.69 6.71 -20.42
N TYR A 81 -19.43 7.02 -20.75
CA TYR A 81 -18.27 6.46 -20.06
C TYR A 81 -17.09 7.43 -20.04
N ASP A 82 -16.27 7.31 -19.00
CA ASP A 82 -15.04 8.09 -18.87
C ASP A 82 -13.91 7.38 -19.64
N ARG A 83 -13.18 8.14 -20.46
CA ARG A 83 -12.03 7.62 -21.22
C ARG A 83 -10.74 7.89 -20.47
N VAL A 84 -9.87 6.89 -20.39
CA VAL A 84 -8.45 7.13 -20.09
C VAL A 84 -7.78 7.56 -21.40
N ILE A 85 -7.40 8.83 -21.48
CA ILE A 85 -6.78 9.44 -22.66
C ILE A 85 -5.25 9.51 -22.57
N GLY A 86 -4.68 9.13 -21.43
CA GLY A 86 -3.24 9.08 -21.23
C GLY A 86 -2.85 8.38 -19.94
N TYR A 87 -1.61 7.90 -19.90
CA TYR A 87 -0.99 7.26 -18.75
C TYR A 87 0.47 7.69 -18.67
N GLU A 88 0.90 8.10 -17.48
CA GLU A 88 2.30 8.37 -17.19
C GLU A 88 2.72 7.71 -15.87
N LYS A 89 3.99 7.32 -15.79
CA LYS A 89 4.59 6.79 -14.57
C LYS A 89 5.89 7.54 -14.30
N ILE A 90 6.01 8.13 -13.11
CA ILE A 90 7.15 8.97 -12.71
C ILE A 90 7.71 8.43 -11.39
N TYR A 91 9.03 8.41 -11.24
CA TYR A 91 9.68 8.04 -9.99
C TYR A 91 10.07 9.29 -9.19
N SER A 92 10.06 9.23 -7.85
CA SER A 92 10.49 10.37 -7.02
C SER A 92 11.93 10.79 -7.30
N SER A 93 12.79 9.85 -7.72
CA SER A 93 14.16 10.09 -8.17
C SER A 93 14.26 10.97 -9.42
N ASP A 94 13.26 10.94 -10.30
CA ASP A 94 13.22 11.76 -11.52
C ASP A 94 12.94 13.25 -11.22
N LEU A 95 12.44 13.55 -10.02
CA LEU A 95 12.06 14.90 -9.60
C LEU A 95 13.25 15.73 -9.07
N GLY A 96 14.45 15.15 -8.99
CA GLY A 96 15.68 15.85 -8.63
C GLY A 96 15.73 16.35 -7.18
N LEU A 97 14.98 15.71 -6.28
CA LEU A 97 14.98 15.97 -4.83
C LEU A 97 15.89 15.01 -4.07
#